data_AF-A0A2T2SLW1-F1
#
_entry.id   AF-A0A2T2SLW1-F1
#
_cell.length_a   1.000
_cell.length_b   1.000
_cell.length_c   1.000
_cell.angle_alpha   90.00
_cell.angle_beta   90.00
_cell.angle_gamma   90.00
#
_symmetry.space_group_name_H-M   'P 1'
#
loop_
_entity.id
_entity.type
_entity.pdbx_description
1 polymer ?
#
loop_
_entity_poly.entity_id
_entity_poly.type
_entity_poly.pdbx_seq_one_letter_code
_entity_poly.pdbx_strand_id
1 'polypeptide(L)'
;MSRSLSVLTSLVVAMAVLGLGAYWLTASSGASDLRTSVSVADAMAGDTTGYRRATEVRPFTFPADHGPHPGYKTEWWYVTGTLTGPDAQPYGYELTIF
;
A
#
# COMPACT_ATOMS: atom_id res chain seq x y z
N MET A 1 -29.76 -54.05 -17.67
CA MET A 1 -30.04 -52.63 -17.32
C MET A 1 -29.02 -51.99 -16.37
N SER A 2 -28.24 -52.73 -15.56
CA SER A 2 -27.30 -52.17 -14.58
C SER A 2 -25.95 -51.70 -15.15
N ARG A 3 -25.49 -52.29 -16.26
CA ARG A 3 -24.22 -51.97 -16.92
C ARG A 3 -24.24 -50.63 -17.67
N SER A 4 -25.36 -50.24 -18.30
CA SER A 4 -25.44 -48.92 -18.95
C SER A 4 -25.57 -47.79 -17.93
N LEU A 5 -26.26 -48.04 -16.82
CA LEU A 5 -26.44 -47.06 -15.75
C LEU A 5 -25.12 -46.73 -15.03
N SER A 6 -24.25 -47.74 -14.83
CA SER A 6 -22.92 -47.58 -14.23
C SER A 6 -21.92 -46.85 -15.14
N VAL A 7 -22.00 -47.08 -16.45
CA VAL A 7 -21.20 -46.33 -17.44
C VAL A 7 -21.64 -44.87 -17.49
N LEU A 8 -22.94 -44.60 -17.46
CA LEU A 8 -23.49 -43.24 -17.48
C LEU A 8 -23.08 -42.45 -16.22
N THR A 9 -23.18 -43.08 -15.04
CA THR A 9 -22.75 -42.45 -13.78
C THR A 9 -21.26 -42.17 -13.75
N SER A 10 -20.43 -43.09 -14.25
CA SER A 10 -18.97 -42.88 -14.35
C SER A 10 -18.61 -41.70 -15.26
N LEU A 11 -19.29 -41.55 -16.41
CA LEU A 11 -19.11 -40.43 -17.33
C LEU A 11 -19.51 -39.10 -16.69
N VAL A 12 -20.64 -39.05 -15.99
CA VAL A 12 -21.10 -37.83 -15.30
C VAL A 12 -20.12 -37.41 -14.20
N VAL A 13 -19.61 -38.36 -13.41
CA VAL A 13 -18.60 -38.08 -12.38
C VAL A 13 -17.30 -37.57 -13.02
N ALA A 14 -16.83 -38.21 -14.09
CA ALA A 14 -15.63 -37.77 -14.79
C ALA A 14 -15.79 -36.34 -15.34
N MET A 15 -16.92 -36.02 -15.96
CA MET A 15 -17.21 -34.65 -16.43
C MET A 15 -17.29 -33.65 -15.27
N ALA A 16 -17.89 -34.02 -14.14
CA ALA A 16 -17.97 -33.15 -12.98
C ALA A 16 -16.57 -32.86 -12.39
N VAL A 17 -15.71 -33.87 -12.28
CA VAL A 17 -14.33 -33.72 -11.81
C VAL A 17 -13.51 -32.85 -12.76
N LEU A 18 -13.63 -33.08 -14.06
CA LEU A 18 -12.95 -32.26 -15.08
C LEU A 18 -13.45 -30.81 -15.04
N GLY A 19 -14.76 -30.60 -14.87
CA GLY A 19 -15.36 -29.27 -14.74
C GLY A 19 -14.89 -28.54 -13.48
N LEU A 20 -14.83 -29.24 -12.34
CA LEU A 20 -14.35 -28.67 -11.09
C LEU A 20 -12.84 -28.35 -11.16
N GLY A 21 -12.05 -29.24 -11.75
CA GLY A 21 -10.62 -29.03 -11.97
C GLY A 21 -10.37 -27.85 -12.90
N ALA A 22 -11.12 -27.75 -14.01
CA ALA A 22 -11.04 -26.62 -14.92
C ALA A 22 -11.43 -25.32 -14.21
N TYR A 23 -12.53 -25.32 -13.42
CA TYR A 23 -12.93 -24.16 -12.63
C TYR A 23 -11.86 -23.75 -11.63
N TRP A 24 -11.24 -24.67 -10.89
CA TRP A 24 -10.17 -24.34 -9.96
C TRP A 24 -8.91 -23.79 -10.64
N LEU A 25 -8.62 -24.23 -11.87
CA LEU A 25 -7.46 -23.77 -12.64
C LEU A 25 -7.71 -22.43 -13.35
N THR A 26 -8.97 -22.11 -13.70
CA THR A 26 -9.33 -20.90 -14.45
C THR A 26 -10.05 -19.85 -13.61
N ALA A 27 -10.52 -20.21 -12.40
CA ALA A 27 -11.02 -19.24 -11.44
C ALA A 27 -9.88 -18.28 -11.13
N SER A 28 -10.09 -17.02 -11.50
CA SER A 28 -9.18 -15.94 -11.21
C SER A 28 -8.91 -15.91 -9.71
N SER A 29 -7.70 -16.31 -9.31
CA SER A 29 -7.16 -15.96 -8.00
C SER A 29 -7.18 -14.44 -7.97
N GLY A 30 -8.03 -13.86 -7.12
CA GLY A 30 -8.35 -12.43 -7.13
C GLY A 30 -7.12 -11.61 -7.43
N ALA A 31 -7.11 -10.93 -8.58
CA ALA A 31 -6.01 -10.08 -8.99
C ALA A 31 -5.72 -9.16 -7.81
N SER A 32 -4.51 -9.28 -7.23
CA SER A 32 -4.11 -8.41 -6.15
C SER A 32 -4.14 -7.00 -6.73
N ASP A 33 -5.04 -6.17 -6.20
CA ASP A 33 -5.25 -4.82 -6.68
C ASP A 33 -3.95 -4.04 -6.43
N LEU A 34 -3.13 -3.93 -7.47
CA LEU A 34 -1.83 -3.27 -7.42
C LEU A 34 -2.08 -1.77 -7.22
N ARG A 35 -2.10 -1.35 -5.96
CA ARG A 35 -2.21 0.06 -5.59
C ARG A 35 -0.94 0.79 -6.02
N THR A 36 -1.02 1.47 -7.17
CA THR A 36 0.04 2.34 -7.71
C THR A 36 0.13 3.68 -6.97
N SER A 37 -0.82 3.96 -6.08
CA SER A 37 -0.81 5.13 -5.21
C SER A 37 -1.13 4.72 -3.78
N VAL A 38 -0.46 5.38 -2.84
CA VAL A 38 -0.71 5.25 -1.41
C VAL A 38 -1.18 6.62 -0.92
N SER A 39 -2.25 6.63 -0.15
CA SER A 39 -2.66 7.84 0.57
C SER A 39 -1.57 8.20 1.57
N VAL A 40 -1.18 9.48 1.63
CA VAL A 40 -0.20 9.95 2.64
C VAL A 40 -0.68 9.60 4.05
N ALA A 41 -1.99 9.72 4.31
CA ALA A 41 -2.57 9.31 5.58
C ALA A 41 -2.37 7.81 5.87
N ASP A 42 -2.50 6.95 4.86
CA ASP A 42 -2.27 5.51 5.01
C ASP A 42 -0.78 5.17 5.19
N ALA A 43 0.11 5.87 4.48
CA ALA A 43 1.56 5.71 4.60
C ALA A 43 2.05 6.04 6.02
N MET A 44 1.46 7.05 6.63
CA MET A 44 1.80 7.47 7.99
C MET A 44 1.03 6.71 9.08
N ALA A 45 -0.15 6.20 8.74
CA ALA A 45 -0.96 5.42 9.66
C ALA A 45 -0.32 4.04 9.95
N GLY A 46 -0.91 3.33 10.90
CA GLY A 46 -0.56 1.94 11.21
C GLY A 46 0.26 1.78 12.48
N ASP A 47 0.77 0.57 12.69
CA ASP A 47 1.43 0.18 13.93
C ASP A 47 2.65 1.05 14.22
N THR A 48 2.83 1.32 15.50
CA THR A 48 3.82 2.22 16.04
C THR A 48 4.72 1.50 17.05
N THR A 49 4.56 0.19 17.25
CA THR A 49 5.43 -0.65 18.06
C THR A 49 6.89 -0.44 17.66
N GLY A 50 7.77 -0.26 18.65
CA GLY A 50 9.21 -0.03 18.42
C GLY A 50 9.62 1.43 18.16
N TYR A 51 8.68 2.35 17.95
CA TYR A 51 8.97 3.78 17.80
C TYR A 51 8.74 4.58 19.08
N ARG A 52 9.53 5.64 19.30
CA ARG A 52 9.34 6.63 20.36
C ARG A 52 8.00 7.35 20.24
N ARG A 53 7.53 7.91 21.36
CA ARG A 53 6.34 8.75 21.47
C ARG A 53 6.73 10.17 21.82
N ALA A 54 6.06 11.15 21.21
CA ALA A 54 6.19 12.56 21.55
C ALA A 54 5.10 12.96 22.57
N THR A 55 5.13 12.35 23.76
CA THR A 55 4.12 12.55 24.81
C THR A 55 4.44 13.70 25.76
N GLU A 56 5.65 14.24 25.70
CA GLU A 56 6.12 15.31 26.56
C GLU A 56 6.89 16.36 25.75
N VAL A 57 6.98 17.57 26.32
CA VAL A 57 7.79 18.64 25.74
C VAL A 57 9.26 18.35 26.02
N ARG A 58 10.09 18.39 24.98
CA ARG A 58 11.56 18.34 25.10
C ARG A 58 12.18 19.66 24.67
N PRO A 59 13.30 20.08 25.28
CA PRO A 59 14.09 21.19 24.75
C PRO A 59 14.74 20.79 23.42
N PHE A 60 14.71 21.70 22.45
CA PHE A 60 15.44 21.55 21.19
C PHE A 60 16.88 22.02 21.34
N THR A 61 17.81 21.25 20.82
CA THR A 61 19.25 21.51 20.79
C THR A 61 19.73 21.61 19.35
N PHE A 62 20.06 22.82 18.93
CA PHE A 62 20.59 23.07 17.59
C PHE A 62 22.12 23.14 17.61
N PRO A 63 22.82 22.62 16.57
CA PRO A 63 22.29 22.21 15.27
C PRO A 63 21.79 20.75 15.19
N ALA A 64 21.90 19.96 16.25
CA ALA A 64 21.56 18.53 16.21
C ALA A 64 20.11 18.27 15.75
N ASP A 65 19.16 19.06 16.24
CA ASP A 65 17.74 18.93 15.86
C ASP A 65 17.38 19.57 14.50
N HIS A 66 18.37 19.98 13.68
CA HIS A 66 18.13 20.23 12.23
C HIS A 66 18.07 18.93 11.42
N GLY A 67 18.72 17.88 11.92
CA GLY A 67 18.82 16.59 11.25
C GLY A 67 17.56 15.74 11.42
N PRO A 68 17.58 14.51 10.86
CA PRO A 68 16.50 13.56 11.06
C PRO A 68 16.39 13.16 12.53
N HIS A 69 15.21 12.67 12.90
CA HIS A 69 14.89 12.20 14.23
C HIS A 69 14.67 10.67 14.27
N PRO A 70 15.75 9.85 14.16
CA PRO A 70 15.66 8.40 14.25
C PRO A 70 14.87 7.93 15.46
N GLY A 71 14.05 6.90 15.25
CA GLY A 71 13.24 6.30 16.30
C GLY A 71 11.85 6.91 16.45
N TYR A 72 11.50 7.99 15.75
CA TYR A 72 10.08 8.31 15.51
C TYR A 72 9.62 7.65 14.21
N LYS A 73 8.35 7.26 14.16
CA LYS A 73 7.79 6.56 12.98
C LYS A 73 7.68 7.47 11.77
N THR A 74 7.40 8.74 12.02
CA THR A 74 7.04 9.70 10.99
C THR A 74 7.75 11.00 11.25
N GLU A 75 8.28 11.58 10.19
CA GLU A 75 9.00 12.83 10.18
C GLU A 75 8.66 13.57 8.89
N TRP A 76 8.69 14.90 8.95
CA TRP A 76 8.31 15.73 7.83
C TRP A 76 9.28 16.88 7.64
N TRP A 77 9.60 17.14 6.38
CA TRP A 77 10.21 18.40 5.96
C TRP A 77 9.28 19.07 4.97
N TYR A 78 8.75 20.23 5.36
CA TYR A 78 7.85 21.02 4.54
C TYR A 78 8.47 22.37 4.23
N VAL A 79 8.81 22.57 2.96
CA VAL A 79 9.41 23.81 2.46
C VAL A 79 8.42 24.45 1.50
N THR A 80 8.09 25.70 1.75
CA THR A 80 7.22 26.50 0.88
C THR A 80 7.86 27.85 0.62
N GLY A 81 7.54 28.45 -0.53
CA GLY A 81 8.00 29.79 -0.81
C GLY A 81 7.50 30.34 -2.13
N THR A 82 8.03 31.52 -2.45
CA THR A 82 7.77 32.21 -3.70
C THR A 82 9.10 32.55 -4.38
N LEU A 83 9.17 32.36 -5.68
CA LEU A 83 10.28 32.74 -6.54
C LEU A 83 9.83 33.88 -7.45
N THR A 84 10.75 34.77 -7.82
CA THR A 84 10.51 35.78 -8.85
C THR A 84 11.18 35.31 -10.14
N GLY A 85 10.39 35.18 -11.20
CA GLY A 85 10.88 34.78 -12.51
C GLY A 85 11.59 35.90 -13.28
N PRO A 86 12.20 35.57 -14.44
CA PRO A 86 12.93 36.53 -15.27
C PRO A 86 12.09 37.72 -15.78
N ASP A 87 10.77 37.54 -15.88
CA ASP A 87 9.76 38.50 -16.28
C ASP A 87 9.12 39.25 -15.10
N ALA A 88 9.71 39.14 -13.90
CA ALA A 88 9.17 39.61 -12.63
C ALA A 88 7.86 38.92 -12.20
N GLN A 89 7.47 37.79 -12.84
CA GLN A 89 6.30 37.02 -12.45
C GLN A 89 6.58 36.21 -11.17
N PRO A 90 5.68 36.21 -10.17
CA PRO A 90 5.83 35.36 -8.99
C PRO A 90 5.43 33.90 -9.28
N TYR A 91 6.20 32.96 -8.73
CA TYR A 91 5.94 31.51 -8.77
C TYR A 91 5.92 30.95 -7.36
N GLY A 92 4.82 30.31 -6.96
CA GLY A 92 4.78 29.52 -5.73
C GLY A 92 5.49 28.18 -5.93
N TYR A 93 6.18 27.70 -4.89
CA TYR A 93 6.68 26.32 -4.85
C TYR A 93 6.43 25.69 -3.49
N GLU A 94 6.33 24.37 -3.51
CA GLU A 94 6.40 23.54 -2.31
C GLU A 94 7.30 22.33 -2.53
N LEU A 95 7.86 21.82 -1.44
CA LEU A 95 8.56 20.54 -1.37
C LEU A 95 8.20 19.90 -0.03
N THR A 96 7.69 18.67 -0.10
CA THR A 96 7.36 17.86 1.07
C THR A 96 8.13 16.54 1.01
N ILE A 97 8.78 16.18 2.12
CA ILE A 97 9.37 14.86 2.36
C ILE A 97 8.63 14.25 3.55
N PHE A 98 8.20 12.99 3.42
CA PHE A 98 7.45 12.23 4.41
C PHE A 98 7.96 10.79 4.54
#